data_AF-N8Y466-F1
#
_entry.id   AF-N8Y466-F1
#
_cell.length_a   1.000
_cell.length_b   1.000
_cell.length_c   1.000
_cell.angle_alpha   90.00
_cell.angle_beta   90.00
_cell.angle_gamma   90.00
#
_symmetry.space_group_name_H-M   'P 1'
#
loop_
_entity.id
_entity.type
_entity.pdbx_description
1 polymer ?
#
loop_
_entity_poly.entity_id
_entity_poly.type
_entity_poly.pdbx_seq_one_letter_code
_entity_poly.pdbx_strand_id
1 'polypeptide(L)'
;MKKTIIALAFASTALLSGCATTPSKPLTFDQLGQYSTTPLNAQTYRISFKARPNMSFGTAEEITLVKAAQTTVENGFQFFRVLDDPSNRTQRPPREAIVYPTPMPYPYGYYRRHPFYWPDPFYDMPYRVTVEPAQIAYTIECFKQGQAPKDAFDARLILQSLGAKYGLSPTGEILQPQPVTMTK
;
A
#
# COMPACT_ATOMS: atom_id res chain seq x y z
N MET A 1 -47.19 -21.72 30.97
CA MET A 1 -46.68 -21.98 29.59
C MET A 1 -46.47 -20.71 28.76
N LYS A 2 -47.23 -19.60 28.95
CA LYS A 2 -47.01 -18.33 28.20
C LYS A 2 -45.74 -17.54 28.60
N LYS A 3 -45.33 -17.59 29.87
CA LYS A 3 -44.18 -16.83 30.39
C LYS A 3 -42.81 -17.40 29.97
N THR A 4 -42.75 -18.72 29.70
CA THR A 4 -41.52 -19.41 29.27
C THR A 4 -41.18 -19.16 27.80
N ILE A 5 -42.19 -18.92 26.95
CA ILE A 5 -42.00 -18.63 25.52
C ILE A 5 -41.43 -17.22 25.32
N ILE A 6 -41.83 -16.26 26.15
CA ILE A 6 -41.33 -14.87 26.09
C ILE A 6 -39.88 -14.77 26.55
N ALA A 7 -39.49 -15.54 27.59
CA ALA A 7 -38.11 -15.59 28.06
C ALA A 7 -37.15 -16.21 27.03
N LEU A 8 -37.61 -17.21 26.28
CA LEU A 8 -36.82 -17.85 25.23
C LEU A 8 -36.65 -16.95 23.99
N ALA A 9 -37.66 -16.13 23.67
CA ALA A 9 -37.60 -15.16 22.57
C ALA A 9 -36.70 -13.95 22.89
N PHE A 10 -36.53 -13.59 24.16
CA PHE A 10 -35.61 -12.53 24.56
C PHE A 10 -34.15 -12.99 24.59
N ALA A 11 -33.90 -14.28 24.89
CA ALA A 11 -32.56 -14.86 24.88
C ALA A 11 -31.96 -15.00 23.46
N SER A 12 -32.79 -15.16 22.43
CA SER A 12 -32.32 -15.35 21.05
C SER A 12 -31.87 -14.06 20.36
N THR A 13 -32.33 -12.88 20.80
CA THR A 13 -31.95 -11.59 20.17
C THR A 13 -30.59 -11.06 20.63
N ALA A 14 -30.11 -11.48 21.82
CA ALA A 14 -28.79 -11.09 22.34
C ALA A 14 -27.61 -11.80 21.67
N LEU A 15 -27.85 -12.88 20.91
CA LEU A 15 -26.82 -13.66 20.22
C LEU A 15 -26.53 -13.17 18.79
N LEU A 16 -27.34 -12.25 18.23
CA LEU A 16 -27.14 -11.72 16.88
C LEU A 16 -26.31 -10.41 16.84
N SER A 17 -25.96 -9.83 17.98
CA SER A 17 -25.20 -8.58 18.06
C SER A 17 -23.69 -8.80 18.16
N GLY A 18 -23.11 -9.57 17.23
CA GLY A 18 -21.68 -9.89 17.32
C GLY A 18 -21.09 -10.45 16.04
N CYS A 19 -20.99 -9.64 14.98
CA CYS A 19 -20.07 -9.82 13.86
C CYS A 19 -20.14 -8.62 12.90
N ALA A 20 -20.05 -7.39 13.40
CA ALA A 20 -19.94 -6.20 12.54
C ALA A 20 -18.99 -5.15 13.14
N THR A 21 -17.89 -5.61 13.71
CA THR A 21 -16.75 -4.73 14.01
C THR A 21 -15.51 -5.45 13.53
N THR A 22 -15.16 -5.22 12.28
CA THR A 22 -13.80 -5.43 11.80
C THR A 22 -13.03 -4.13 12.08
N PRO A 23 -12.32 -4.00 13.22
CA PRO A 23 -11.33 -2.95 13.35
C PRO A 23 -10.27 -3.24 12.30
N SER A 24 -10.29 -2.47 11.21
CA SER A 24 -9.21 -2.47 10.24
C SER A 24 -7.98 -1.96 10.99
N LYS A 25 -7.13 -2.88 11.46
CA LYS A 25 -5.87 -2.50 12.08
C LYS A 25 -5.12 -1.64 11.06
N PRO A 26 -4.61 -0.47 11.45
CA PRO A 26 -3.82 0.35 10.55
C PRO A 26 -2.63 -0.49 10.07
N LEU A 27 -2.38 -0.44 8.76
CA LEU A 27 -1.29 -1.17 8.13
C LEU A 27 0.04 -0.66 8.69
N THR A 28 0.91 -1.57 9.08
CA THR A 28 2.29 -1.21 9.46
C THR A 28 3.14 -0.92 8.23
N PHE A 29 4.31 -0.30 8.42
CA PHE A 29 5.21 0.07 7.33
C PHE A 29 5.53 -1.09 6.38
N ASP A 30 5.82 -2.27 6.94
CA ASP A 30 6.13 -3.48 6.18
C ASP A 30 4.94 -4.05 5.40
N GLN A 31 3.71 -3.66 5.75
CA GLN A 31 2.47 -4.11 5.11
C GLN A 31 1.99 -3.16 4.00
N LEU A 32 2.67 -2.02 3.79
CA LEU A 32 2.29 -1.04 2.76
C LEU A 32 2.51 -1.58 1.33
N GLY A 33 3.41 -2.55 1.16
CA GLY A 33 3.73 -3.17 -0.13
C GLY A 33 4.73 -4.30 0.03
N GLN A 34 5.41 -4.67 -1.06
CA GLN A 34 6.50 -5.66 -1.01
C GLN A 34 7.83 -4.93 -1.12
N TYR A 35 8.65 -5.03 -0.08
CA TYR A 35 10.01 -4.50 -0.04
C TYR A 35 11.01 -5.60 -0.38
N SER A 36 12.06 -5.25 -1.09
CA SER A 36 13.21 -6.11 -1.32
C SER A 36 14.48 -5.29 -1.18
N THR A 37 15.35 -5.70 -0.27
CA THR A 37 16.64 -5.07 0.00
C THR A 37 17.73 -6.06 -0.39
N THR A 38 18.54 -5.70 -1.39
CA THR A 38 19.65 -6.54 -1.88
C THR A 38 20.96 -5.81 -1.66
N PRO A 39 21.89 -6.32 -0.84
CA PRO A 39 23.23 -5.75 -0.74
C PRO A 39 23.97 -5.97 -2.06
N LEU A 40 24.49 -4.90 -2.66
CA LEU A 40 25.31 -4.96 -3.87
C LEU A 40 26.80 -4.90 -3.54
N ASN A 41 27.17 -4.11 -2.53
CA ASN A 41 28.52 -3.97 -1.98
C ASN A 41 28.45 -3.69 -0.48
N ALA A 42 29.59 -3.54 0.19
CA ALA A 42 29.67 -3.20 1.62
C ALA A 42 28.98 -1.87 1.99
N GLN A 43 28.85 -0.93 1.04
CA GLN A 43 28.22 0.38 1.23
C GLN A 43 27.12 0.65 0.20
N THR A 44 26.81 -0.30 -0.69
CA THR A 44 25.83 -0.09 -1.76
C THR A 44 24.71 -1.10 -1.64
N TYR A 45 23.47 -0.62 -1.65
CA TYR A 45 22.29 -1.45 -1.49
C TYR A 45 21.29 -1.12 -2.59
N ARG A 46 20.60 -2.14 -3.08
CA ARG A 46 19.47 -1.98 -3.98
C ARG A 46 18.18 -2.19 -3.22
N ILE A 47 17.29 -1.22 -3.29
CA ILE A 47 16.03 -1.20 -2.58
C ILE A 47 14.93 -1.17 -3.61
N SER A 48 14.10 -2.20 -3.63
CA SER A 48 12.98 -2.32 -4.55
C SER A 48 11.68 -2.33 -3.78
N PHE A 49 10.70 -1.61 -4.28
CA PHE A 49 9.37 -1.51 -3.71
C PHE A 49 8.34 -1.79 -4.79
N LYS A 50 7.47 -2.76 -4.52
CA LYS A 50 6.29 -3.03 -5.32
C LYS A 50 5.07 -2.52 -4.56
N ALA A 51 4.47 -1.47 -5.11
CA ALA A 51 3.30 -0.82 -4.54
C ALA A 51 2.06 -1.71 -4.63
N ARG A 52 1.05 -1.38 -3.83
CA ARG A 52 -0.29 -1.97 -3.98
C ARG A 52 -1.01 -1.32 -5.18
N PRO A 53 -1.99 -2.00 -5.81
CA PRO A 53 -2.66 -1.50 -7.01
C PRO A 53 -3.33 -0.12 -6.89
N ASN A 54 -3.67 0.32 -5.67
CA ASN A 54 -4.34 1.59 -5.38
C ASN A 54 -3.40 2.68 -4.84
N MET A 55 -2.09 2.51 -4.99
CA MET A 55 -1.10 3.46 -4.50
C MET A 55 -0.53 4.30 -5.65
N SER A 56 -0.39 5.60 -5.44
CA SER A 56 0.17 6.50 -6.44
C SER A 56 1.68 6.31 -6.60
N PHE A 57 2.21 6.66 -7.76
CA PHE A 57 3.65 6.59 -8.03
C PHE A 57 4.45 7.44 -7.05
N GLY A 58 4.07 8.71 -6.83
CA GLY A 58 4.78 9.60 -5.91
C GLY A 58 4.76 9.10 -4.46
N THR A 59 3.66 8.49 -4.01
CA THR A 59 3.62 7.86 -2.68
C THR A 59 4.52 6.64 -2.58
N ALA A 60 4.63 5.84 -3.66
CA ALA A 60 5.54 4.71 -3.70
C ALA A 60 7.00 5.19 -3.68
N GLU A 61 7.29 6.31 -4.35
CA GLU A 61 8.60 6.94 -4.42
C GLU A 61 9.06 7.39 -3.03
N GLU A 62 8.18 8.11 -2.33
CA GLU A 62 8.39 8.55 -0.95
C GLU A 62 8.61 7.36 0.01
N ILE A 63 7.79 6.31 -0.08
CA ILE A 63 7.95 5.09 0.73
C ILE A 63 9.28 4.40 0.46
N THR A 64 9.71 4.34 -0.80
CA THR A 64 11.00 3.72 -1.17
C THR A 64 12.17 4.53 -0.62
N LEU A 65 12.08 5.87 -0.66
CA LEU A 65 13.07 6.76 -0.06
C LEU A 65 13.13 6.60 1.47
N VAL A 66 11.99 6.47 2.13
CA VAL A 66 11.92 6.19 3.58
C VAL A 66 12.54 4.82 3.90
N LYS A 67 12.28 3.79 3.08
CA LYS A 67 12.91 2.48 3.23
C LYS A 67 14.42 2.57 3.06
N ALA A 68 14.90 3.39 2.13
CA ALA A 68 16.32 3.68 1.98
C ALA A 68 16.93 4.28 3.24
N ALA A 69 16.31 5.32 3.79
CA ALA A 69 16.75 5.90 5.05
C ALA A 69 16.76 4.85 6.18
N GLN A 70 15.71 4.03 6.31
CA GLN A 70 15.65 2.95 7.30
C GLN A 70 16.83 1.98 7.14
N THR A 71 17.05 1.44 5.93
CA THR A 71 18.15 0.51 5.64
C THR A 71 19.51 1.13 5.96
N THR A 72 19.71 2.42 5.72
CA THR A 72 20.99 3.07 5.99
C THR A 72 21.29 3.16 7.49
N VAL A 73 20.28 3.49 8.30
CA VAL A 73 20.41 3.55 9.76
C VAL A 73 20.58 2.14 10.35
N GLU A 74 19.83 1.16 9.87
CA GLU A 74 19.94 -0.25 10.28
C GLU A 74 21.33 -0.83 10.03
N ASN A 75 21.99 -0.44 8.94
CA ASN A 75 23.35 -0.85 8.62
C ASN A 75 24.44 0.01 9.30
N GLY A 76 24.06 0.95 10.18
CA GLY A 76 25.01 1.78 10.95
C GLY A 76 25.62 2.95 10.18
N PHE A 77 25.01 3.38 9.09
CA PHE A 77 25.38 4.58 8.34
C PHE A 77 24.53 5.79 8.76
N GLN A 78 24.98 6.99 8.42
CA GLN A 78 24.25 8.24 8.74
C GLN A 78 23.70 8.92 7.49
N PHE A 79 24.46 8.86 6.39
CA PHE A 79 24.12 9.53 5.15
C PHE A 79 23.99 8.52 4.03
N PHE A 80 23.19 8.84 3.02
CA PHE A 80 23.11 8.05 1.81
C PHE A 80 22.85 8.91 0.59
N ARG A 81 23.23 8.41 -0.58
CA ARG A 81 22.96 9.02 -1.87
C ARG A 81 22.24 8.02 -2.76
N VAL A 82 21.23 8.49 -3.48
CA VAL A 82 20.58 7.70 -4.53
C VAL A 82 21.42 7.82 -5.81
N LEU A 83 21.88 6.69 -6.34
CA LEU A 83 22.66 6.65 -7.57
C LEU A 83 21.73 6.73 -8.79
N ASP A 84 22.11 7.49 -9.81
CA ASP A 84 21.39 7.51 -11.08
C ASP A 84 21.85 6.32 -11.96
N ASP A 85 21.29 5.14 -11.67
CA ASP A 85 21.51 3.92 -12.44
C ASP A 85 20.45 3.83 -13.57
N PRO A 86 20.78 3.41 -14.81
CA PRO A 86 19.78 3.07 -15.83
C PRO A 86 18.66 2.14 -15.30
N SER A 87 18.95 1.31 -14.30
CA SER A 87 17.93 0.47 -13.66
C SER A 87 16.92 1.25 -12.78
N ASN A 88 17.32 2.41 -12.23
CA ASN A 88 16.42 3.37 -11.58
C ASN A 88 15.60 4.16 -12.61
N ARG A 89 16.07 4.30 -13.86
CA ARG A 89 15.33 4.99 -14.93
C ARG A 89 14.17 4.16 -15.49
N THR A 90 14.23 2.83 -15.33
CA THR A 90 13.11 1.91 -15.62
C THR A 90 12.06 1.84 -14.50
N GLN A 91 11.86 2.92 -13.76
CA GLN A 91 10.71 3.05 -12.86
C GLN A 91 9.43 2.90 -13.68
N ARG A 92 8.62 1.90 -13.34
CA ARG A 92 7.38 1.62 -14.07
C ARG A 92 6.25 2.36 -13.38
N PRO A 93 5.72 3.46 -13.96
CA PRO A 93 4.49 4.05 -13.46
C PRO A 93 3.37 3.00 -13.51
N PRO A 94 2.33 3.13 -12.66
CA PRO A 94 1.19 2.23 -12.70
C PRO A 94 0.67 2.11 -14.13
N ARG A 95 0.58 0.89 -14.65
CA ARG A 95 -0.08 0.64 -15.93
C ARG A 95 -1.55 0.43 -15.69
N GLU A 96 -2.35 1.35 -16.21
CA GLU A 96 -3.80 1.30 -16.16
C GLU A 96 -4.32 0.79 -17.50
N ALA A 97 -5.27 -0.14 -17.46
CA ALA A 97 -6.05 -0.52 -18.62
C ALA A 97 -7.49 -0.06 -18.44
N ILE A 98 -8.07 0.42 -19.54
CA ILE A 98 -9.50 0.67 -19.63
C ILE A 98 -10.14 -0.65 -20.05
N VAL A 99 -10.92 -1.24 -19.16
CA VAL A 99 -11.66 -2.48 -19.43
C VAL A 99 -13.06 -2.11 -19.86
N TYR A 100 -13.44 -2.55 -21.06
CA TYR A 100 -14.81 -2.48 -21.54
C TYR A 100 -15.55 -3.73 -21.06
N PRO A 101 -16.73 -3.59 -20.43
CA PRO A 101 -17.60 -4.72 -20.12
C PRO A 101 -17.90 -5.53 -21.39
N THR A 102 -17.80 -6.85 -21.32
CA THR A 102 -18.18 -7.72 -22.45
C THR A 102 -19.69 -7.64 -22.66
N PRO A 103 -20.18 -7.35 -23.88
CA PRO A 103 -21.61 -7.41 -24.18
C PRO A 103 -22.14 -8.80 -23.86
N MET A 104 -23.22 -8.87 -23.09
CA MET A 104 -23.87 -10.14 -22.73
C MET A 104 -24.19 -10.96 -24.00
N PRO A 105 -23.78 -12.24 -24.08
CA PRO A 105 -24.07 -13.06 -25.24
C PRO A 105 -25.58 -13.24 -25.39
N TYR A 106 -26.09 -12.91 -26.58
CA TYR A 106 -27.51 -13.11 -26.90
C TYR A 106 -27.90 -14.57 -26.68
N PRO A 107 -29.00 -14.87 -25.95
CA PRO A 107 -29.57 -16.20 -25.96
C PRO A 107 -29.99 -16.53 -27.40
N TYR A 108 -29.37 -17.53 -27.99
CA TYR A 108 -29.69 -17.94 -29.35
C TYR A 108 -31.09 -18.54 -29.37
N GLY A 109 -31.99 -17.86 -30.08
CA GLY A 109 -33.35 -18.32 -30.33
C GLY A 109 -34.37 -17.70 -29.40
N TYR A 110 -34.75 -16.45 -29.65
CA TYR A 110 -36.17 -16.04 -29.58
C TYR A 110 -36.35 -14.78 -30.43
N TYR A 111 -37.15 -14.93 -31.49
CA TYR A 111 -37.63 -13.85 -32.33
C TYR A 111 -38.42 -12.84 -31.48
N ARG A 112 -38.01 -11.57 -31.54
CA ARG A 112 -38.83 -10.34 -31.38
C ARG A 112 -39.53 -10.11 -30.02
N ARG A 113 -39.10 -9.03 -29.34
CA ARG A 113 -39.87 -7.97 -28.63
C ARG A 113 -39.32 -7.65 -27.24
N HIS A 114 -38.21 -6.92 -27.18
CA HIS A 114 -37.90 -6.08 -26.02
C HIS A 114 -37.51 -4.68 -26.52
N PRO A 115 -38.30 -3.62 -26.26
CA PRO A 115 -38.01 -2.25 -26.71
C PRO A 115 -36.96 -1.51 -25.87
N PHE A 116 -36.29 -2.17 -24.94
CA PHE A 116 -35.54 -1.52 -23.87
C PHE A 116 -34.06 -1.93 -23.78
N TYR A 117 -33.44 -2.33 -24.90
CA TYR A 117 -31.98 -2.46 -24.97
C TYR A 117 -31.37 -1.08 -25.26
N TRP A 118 -31.50 -0.17 -24.30
CA TRP A 118 -30.68 1.04 -24.26
C TRP A 118 -29.32 0.65 -23.68
N PRO A 119 -28.19 1.14 -24.23
CA PRO A 119 -26.89 1.00 -23.56
C PRO A 119 -27.08 1.57 -22.17
N ASP A 120 -27.04 0.72 -21.16
CA ASP A 120 -27.38 1.18 -19.84
C ASP A 120 -26.14 1.97 -19.35
N PRO A 121 -26.31 3.22 -18.91
CA PRO A 121 -25.16 4.04 -18.51
C PRO A 121 -24.45 3.54 -17.25
N PHE A 122 -24.88 2.44 -16.63
CA PHE A 122 -24.39 1.99 -15.33
C PHE A 122 -23.51 0.74 -15.43
N TYR A 123 -23.80 -0.15 -16.39
CA TYR A 123 -23.13 -1.43 -16.57
C TYR A 123 -22.28 -1.48 -17.86
N ASP A 124 -22.55 -0.61 -18.84
CA ASP A 124 -21.72 -0.48 -20.07
C ASP A 124 -20.59 0.55 -19.94
N MET A 125 -20.40 1.12 -18.75
CA MET A 125 -19.34 2.10 -18.53
C MET A 125 -17.95 1.44 -18.48
N PRO A 126 -16.97 1.96 -19.25
CA PRO A 126 -15.60 1.51 -19.11
C PRO A 126 -15.08 1.88 -17.72
N TYR A 127 -14.43 0.92 -17.06
CA TYR A 127 -13.79 1.16 -15.77
C TYR A 127 -12.28 0.95 -15.90
N ARG A 128 -11.55 1.70 -15.06
CA ARG A 128 -10.09 1.68 -15.02
C ARG A 128 -9.62 0.63 -14.05
N VAL A 129 -8.74 -0.26 -14.50
CA VAL A 129 -8.09 -1.27 -13.67
C VAL A 129 -6.59 -1.08 -13.72
N THR A 130 -5.95 -1.05 -12.55
CA THR A 130 -4.49 -1.12 -12.46
C THR A 130 -4.04 -2.53 -12.79
N VAL A 131 -3.42 -2.70 -13.96
CA VAL A 131 -2.92 -4.01 -14.44
C VAL A 131 -1.57 -4.32 -13.83
N GLU A 132 -0.68 -3.32 -13.78
CA GLU A 132 0.63 -3.45 -13.17
C GLU A 132 0.81 -2.32 -12.13
N PRO A 133 1.00 -2.66 -10.84
CA PRO A 133 1.21 -1.65 -9.81
C PRO A 133 2.56 -0.95 -10.01
N ALA A 134 2.70 0.26 -9.42
CA ALA A 134 3.97 0.98 -9.43
C ALA A 134 5.11 0.13 -8.85
N GLN A 135 6.23 0.12 -9.56
CA GLN A 135 7.45 -0.54 -9.13
C GLN A 135 8.59 0.46 -9.19
N ILE A 136 9.23 0.65 -8.04
CA ILE A 136 10.32 1.60 -7.87
C ILE A 136 11.52 0.83 -7.33
N ALA A 137 12.68 1.12 -7.90
CA ALA A 137 13.94 0.61 -7.41
C ALA A 137 14.89 1.79 -7.25
N TYR A 138 15.62 1.79 -6.14
CA TYR A 138 16.69 2.72 -5.84
C TYR A 138 17.96 1.95 -5.49
N THR A 139 19.00 2.16 -6.28
CA THR A 139 20.37 1.89 -5.86
C THR A 139 20.87 3.03 -4.98
N ILE A 140 21.25 2.73 -3.75
CA ILE A 140 21.77 3.69 -2.77
C ILE A 140 23.21 3.38 -2.39
N GLU A 141 23.97 4.44 -2.12
CA GLU A 141 25.32 4.39 -1.58
C GLU A 141 25.34 5.05 -0.20
N CYS A 142 25.87 4.35 0.80
CA CYS A 142 25.80 4.71 2.22
C CYS A 142 27.15 5.20 2.73
N PHE A 143 27.12 6.24 3.56
CA PHE A 143 28.31 6.91 4.09
C PHE A 143 28.22 7.07 5.61
N LYS A 144 29.39 6.95 6.26
CA LYS A 144 29.56 7.30 7.66
C LYS A 144 29.78 8.81 7.80
N GLN A 145 29.68 9.29 9.03
CA GLN A 145 29.92 10.69 9.37
C GLN A 145 31.31 11.14 8.86
N GLY A 146 31.36 12.28 8.17
CA GLY A 146 32.61 12.84 7.62
C GLY A 146 33.06 12.28 6.27
N GLN A 147 32.42 11.24 5.74
CA GLN A 147 32.71 10.67 4.41
C GLN A 147 31.64 11.01 3.37
N ALA A 148 30.58 11.70 3.78
CA ALA A 148 29.41 11.98 2.94
C ALA A 148 29.71 13.12 1.94
N PRO A 149 29.38 12.93 0.65
CA PRO A 149 29.41 14.03 -0.32
C PRO A 149 28.27 15.03 -0.08
N LYS A 150 28.35 16.23 -0.68
CA LYS A 150 27.42 17.34 -0.42
C LYS A 150 25.97 17.07 -0.87
N ASP A 151 25.80 16.14 -1.80
CA ASP A 151 24.54 15.68 -2.36
C ASP A 151 23.93 14.49 -1.61
N ALA A 152 24.56 14.03 -0.52
CA ALA A 152 24.03 12.96 0.30
C ALA A 152 22.91 13.45 1.23
N PHE A 153 21.88 12.62 1.37
CA PHE A 153 20.77 12.82 2.28
C PHE A 153 21.13 12.33 3.68
N ASP A 154 20.67 13.05 4.71
CA ASP A 154 20.70 12.57 6.09
C ASP A 154 19.53 11.61 6.32
N ALA A 155 19.84 10.35 6.64
CA ALA A 155 18.84 9.31 6.83
C ALA A 155 17.94 9.58 8.02
N ARG A 156 18.50 10.10 9.13
CA ARG A 156 17.73 10.38 10.34
C ARG A 156 16.78 11.54 10.12
N LEU A 157 17.21 12.55 9.36
CA LEU A 157 16.35 13.68 9.00
C LEU A 157 15.17 13.24 8.14
N ILE A 158 15.39 12.31 7.20
CA ILE A 158 14.31 11.74 6.39
C ILE A 158 13.33 10.93 7.26
N LEU A 159 13.84 10.10 8.18
CA LEU A 159 12.98 9.34 9.09
C LEU A 159 12.19 10.25 10.05
N GLN A 160 12.76 11.38 10.48
CA GLN A 160 12.05 12.37 11.30
C GLN A 160 10.93 13.09 10.54
N SER A 161 11.18 13.45 9.27
CA SER A 161 10.24 14.22 8.47
C SER A 161 9.16 13.36 7.79
N LEU A 162 9.54 12.21 7.25
CA LEU A 162 8.66 11.32 6.48
C LEU A 162 8.37 10.00 7.21
N GLY A 163 9.26 9.50 8.06
CA GLY A 163 9.09 8.21 8.74
C GLY A 163 7.84 8.16 9.63
N ALA A 164 7.56 9.23 10.37
CA ALA A 164 6.38 9.31 11.24
C ALA A 164 5.05 9.14 10.48
N LYS A 165 4.96 9.65 9.24
CA LYS A 165 3.79 9.50 8.37
C LYS A 165 3.48 8.04 8.05
N TYR A 166 4.49 7.19 8.04
CA TYR A 166 4.36 5.76 7.72
C TYR A 166 4.56 4.84 8.92
N GLY A 167 4.56 5.38 10.14
CA GLY A 167 4.69 4.59 11.37
C GLY A 167 6.12 4.11 11.64
N LEU A 168 7.13 4.88 11.27
CA LEU A 168 8.53 4.66 11.63
C LEU A 168 9.02 5.72 12.62
N SER A 169 9.89 5.30 13.54
CA SER A 169 10.62 6.18 14.43
C SER A 169 11.82 6.83 13.70
N PRO A 170 12.42 7.89 14.29
CA PRO A 170 13.69 8.46 13.80
C PRO A 170 14.86 7.46 13.74
N THR A 171 14.78 6.34 14.47
CA THR A 171 15.78 5.28 14.48
C THR A 171 15.51 4.17 13.46
N GLY A 172 14.37 4.22 12.75
CA GLY A 172 13.96 3.20 11.79
C GLY A 172 13.15 2.06 12.42
N GLU A 173 12.77 2.18 13.70
CA GLU A 173 11.93 1.19 14.37
C GLU A 173 10.46 1.39 13.99
N ILE A 174 9.73 0.29 13.86
CA ILE A 174 8.30 0.31 13.54
C ILE A 174 7.53 0.75 14.78
N LEU A 175 6.84 1.88 14.67
CA LEU A 175 5.91 2.34 15.69
C LEU A 175 4.69 1.41 15.66
N GLN A 176 4.52 0.63 16.72
CA GLN A 176 3.29 -0.15 16.90
C GLN A 176 2.13 0.85 17.04
N PRO A 177 1.00 0.63 16.34
CA PRO A 177 -0.17 1.48 16.52
C PRO A 177 -0.59 1.37 17.99
N GLN A 178 -0.51 2.49 18.72
CA GLN A 178 -0.95 2.52 20.10
C GLN A 178 -2.44 2.13 20.12
N PRO A 179 -2.86 1.21 21.01
CA PRO A 179 -4.27 0.92 21.17
C PRO A 179 -4.95 2.23 21.59
N VAL A 180 -5.89 2.69 20.78
CA VAL A 180 -6.69 3.87 21.12
C VAL A 180 -7.51 3.47 22.34
N THR A 181 -7.05 3.84 23.53
CA THR A 181 -7.81 3.68 24.76
C THR A 181 -9.01 4.61 24.65
N MET A 182 -10.12 4.09 24.13
CA MET A 182 -11.39 4.80 24.22
C MET A 182 -11.72 4.95 25.70
N THR A 183 -11.48 6.15 26.22
CA THR A 183 -11.92 6.54 27.55
C THR A 183 -13.44 6.61 27.48
N LYS A 184 -14.08 5.66 28.17
CA LYS A 184 -15.53 5.57 28.30
C LYS A 184 -16.05 6.63 29.26
#